data_AF-A0A7S0MP67-F1
#
_entry.id   AF-A0A7S0MP67-F1
#
_cell.length_a   1.000
_cell.length_b   1.000
_cell.length_c   1.000
_cell.angle_alpha   90.00
_cell.angle_beta   90.00
_cell.angle_gamma   90.00
#
_symmetry.space_group_name_H-M   'P 1'
#
loop_
_entity.id
_entity.type
_entity.pdbx_description
1 polymer ?
#
loop_
_entity_poly.entity_id
_entity_poly.type
_entity_poly.pdbx_seq_one_letter_code
_entity_poly.pdbx_strand_id
1 'polypeptide(L)'
;GSIPGGLRPDDIVVQNLKIDYCKKDKNPVDLCNFYRNATDTVKFKIPKEKVGFGIPAVFMVRKVRVFSRRSEDVYVNAARVAFEEYMKKNITTEDTEYATPVKSTRKRAKRLSHMPTYPEGGDV
;
A
#
# COMPACT_ATOMS: atom_id res chain seq x y z
N GLY A 1 -35.60 12.47 5.59
CA GLY A 1 -34.53 11.48 5.69
C GLY A 1 -34.58 10.58 4.48
N SER A 2 -33.45 10.41 3.79
CA SER A 2 -33.22 9.40 2.77
C SER A 2 -31.76 9.48 2.37
N ILE A 3 -31.00 8.41 2.62
CA ILE A 3 -29.95 7.84 1.74
C ILE A 3 -29.79 6.39 2.19
N PRO A 4 -30.25 5.44 1.39
CA PRO A 4 -29.29 4.51 0.80
C PRO A 4 -29.52 4.41 -0.72
N GLY A 5 -28.45 4.60 -1.50
CA GLY A 5 -28.46 4.52 -2.97
C GLY A 5 -28.59 5.85 -3.72
N GLY A 6 -29.11 6.90 -3.07
CA GLY A 6 -29.20 8.26 -3.63
C GLY A 6 -27.92 9.10 -3.52
N LEU A 7 -26.73 8.49 -3.55
CA LEU A 7 -25.46 9.22 -3.59
C LEU A 7 -25.33 9.95 -4.93
N ARG A 8 -24.94 11.22 -4.92
CA ARG A 8 -24.61 11.95 -6.14
C ARG A 8 -23.10 11.90 -6.37
N PRO A 9 -22.62 12.04 -7.62
CA PRO A 9 -21.18 12.08 -7.91
C PRO A 9 -20.42 13.10 -7.05
N ASP A 10 -21.03 14.27 -6.79
CA ASP A 10 -20.42 15.32 -5.97
C ASP A 10 -20.24 14.94 -4.49
N ASP A 11 -20.99 13.96 -3.99
CA ASP A 11 -20.83 13.49 -2.60
C ASP A 11 -19.61 12.55 -2.45
N ILE A 12 -18.99 12.13 -3.56
CA ILE A 12 -17.88 11.17 -3.58
C ILE A 12 -16.60 11.81 -4.13
N VAL A 13 -15.46 11.41 -3.58
CA VAL A 13 -14.13 11.67 -4.14
C VAL A 13 -13.42 10.35 -4.35
N VAL A 14 -12.94 10.12 -5.57
CA VAL A 14 -12.14 8.94 -5.90
C VAL A 14 -10.70 9.37 -6.12
N GLN A 15 -9.79 8.78 -5.34
CA GLN A 15 -8.35 8.90 -5.57
C GLN A 15 -7.83 7.60 -6.18
N ASN A 16 -7.23 7.69 -7.37
CA ASN A 16 -6.54 6.59 -8.01
C ASN A 16 -5.03 6.82 -7.94
N LEU A 17 -4.35 6.10 -7.05
CA LEU A 17 -2.91 6.20 -6.86
C LEU A 17 -2.22 5.06 -7.62
N LYS A 18 -1.31 5.42 -8.51
CA LYS A 18 -0.39 4.48 -9.15
C LYS A 18 0.93 4.48 -8.40
N ILE A 19 1.36 3.31 -7.95
CA ILE A 19 2.66 3.10 -7.31
C ILE A 19 3.43 2.16 -8.21
N ASP A 20 4.60 2.57 -8.68
CA ASP A 20 5.50 1.73 -9.44
C ASP A 20 6.96 2.02 -9.10
N TYR A 21 7.87 1.18 -9.57
CA TYR A 21 9.31 1.33 -9.39
C TYR A 21 9.92 2.33 -10.40
N CYS A 22 9.23 3.46 -10.62
CA CYS A 22 9.54 4.48 -11.63
C CYS A 22 9.62 3.94 -13.07
N LYS A 23 9.06 2.74 -13.31
CA LYS A 23 9.16 2.03 -14.60
C LYS A 23 7.92 1.22 -14.93
N LYS A 24 6.74 1.75 -14.57
CA LYS A 24 5.45 1.04 -14.80
C LYS A 24 5.54 -0.38 -14.21
N ASP A 25 5.04 -1.38 -14.92
CA ASP A 25 5.03 -2.79 -14.56
C ASP A 25 6.38 -3.52 -14.73
N LYS A 26 7.44 -2.81 -15.14
CA LYS A 26 8.74 -3.43 -15.44
C LYS A 26 9.69 -3.34 -14.26
N ASN A 27 10.50 -4.39 -14.08
CA ASN A 27 11.62 -4.37 -13.15
C ASN A 27 12.65 -3.30 -13.59
N PRO A 28 12.99 -2.31 -12.76
CA PRO A 28 14.03 -1.33 -13.10
C PRO A 28 15.42 -1.97 -13.21
N VAL A 29 15.68 -3.05 -12.46
CA VAL A 29 16.99 -3.72 -12.41
C VAL A 29 17.39 -4.30 -13.78
N ASP A 30 16.42 -4.67 -14.62
CA ASP A 30 16.69 -5.18 -15.97
C ASP A 30 17.44 -4.13 -16.84
N LEU A 31 17.29 -2.83 -16.54
CA LEU A 31 18.00 -1.77 -17.25
C LEU A 31 19.39 -1.49 -16.67
N CYS A 32 19.66 -1.90 -15.44
CA CYS A 32 20.95 -1.71 -14.80
C CYS A 32 22.02 -2.58 -15.45
N ASN A 33 23.23 -2.03 -15.57
CA ASN A 33 24.41 -2.78 -15.92
C ASN A 33 25.24 -2.96 -14.66
N PHE A 34 25.80 -4.15 -14.49
CA PHE A 34 26.62 -4.49 -13.34
C PHE A 34 28.05 -4.74 -13.79
N TYR A 35 28.99 -4.53 -12.87
CA TYR A 35 30.42 -4.74 -13.02
C TYR A 35 30.90 -5.48 -11.78
N ARG A 36 31.89 -6.36 -11.91
CA ARG A 36 32.33 -7.19 -10.77
C ARG A 36 33.08 -6.37 -9.73
N ASN A 37 33.79 -5.33 -10.17
CA ASN A 37 34.55 -4.41 -9.35
C ASN A 37 34.71 -3.07 -10.09
N ALA A 38 35.34 -2.10 -9.44
CA ALA A 38 35.47 -0.74 -9.95
C ALA A 38 36.36 -0.59 -11.20
N THR A 39 37.25 -1.56 -11.47
CA THR A 39 38.17 -1.51 -12.63
C THR A 39 37.68 -2.33 -13.81
N ASP A 40 36.59 -3.09 -13.66
CA ASP A 40 36.03 -3.93 -14.71
C ASP A 40 35.39 -3.06 -15.79
N THR A 41 35.72 -3.33 -17.05
CA THR A 41 35.16 -2.62 -18.21
C THR A 41 34.05 -3.41 -18.89
N VAL A 42 33.90 -4.70 -18.53
CA VAL A 42 32.90 -5.58 -19.11
C VAL A 42 31.64 -5.54 -18.25
N LYS A 43 30.56 -5.01 -18.83
CA LYS A 43 29.24 -4.99 -18.19
C LYS A 43 28.51 -6.32 -18.33
N PHE A 44 27.70 -6.67 -17.34
CA PHE A 44 26.78 -7.80 -17.41
C PHE A 44 25.40 -7.46 -16.82
N LYS A 45 24.45 -8.38 -17.01
CA LYS A 45 23.09 -8.31 -16.45
C LYS A 45 22.93 -9.33 -15.33
N ILE A 46 22.17 -8.97 -14.30
CA ILE A 46 21.77 -9.90 -13.23
C ILE A 46 20.31 -10.30 -13.50
N PRO A 47 20.03 -11.57 -13.81
CA PRO A 47 18.66 -12.08 -13.99
C PRO A 47 17.88 -12.01 -12.67
N LYS A 48 16.56 -11.80 -12.74
CA LYS A 48 15.67 -11.72 -11.58
C LYS A 48 15.75 -12.98 -10.71
N GLU A 49 15.96 -14.13 -11.32
CA GLU A 49 16.03 -15.44 -10.67
C GLU A 49 17.27 -15.60 -9.79
N LYS A 50 18.30 -14.77 -10.00
CA LYS A 50 19.54 -14.76 -9.22
C LYS A 50 19.54 -13.76 -8.07
N VAL A 51 18.47 -12.99 -7.93
CA VAL A 51 18.33 -11.97 -6.90
C VAL A 51 17.39 -12.52 -5.84
N GLY A 52 17.79 -12.46 -4.57
CA GLY A 52 17.13 -13.18 -3.48
C GLY A 52 15.63 -12.88 -3.33
N PHE A 53 14.93 -13.73 -2.56
CA PHE A 53 13.48 -13.74 -2.34
C PHE A 53 12.84 -12.42 -1.83
N GLY A 54 13.61 -11.37 -1.57
CA GLY A 54 13.13 -10.07 -1.07
C GLY A 54 12.69 -9.07 -2.16
N ILE A 55 12.77 -9.41 -3.44
CA ILE A 55 12.34 -8.51 -4.53
C ILE A 55 10.86 -8.77 -4.87
N PRO A 56 10.05 -7.70 -5.04
CA PRO A 56 8.66 -7.86 -5.43
C PRO A 56 8.49 -8.64 -6.73
N ALA A 57 7.48 -9.52 -6.75
CA ALA A 57 7.05 -10.17 -7.99
C ALA A 57 6.34 -9.18 -8.93
N VAL A 58 5.65 -8.20 -8.34
CA VAL A 58 4.85 -7.16 -9.00
C VAL A 58 5.53 -5.80 -8.84
N PHE A 59 5.78 -5.10 -9.96
CA PHE A 59 6.49 -3.81 -9.98
C PHE A 59 5.56 -2.60 -10.10
N MET A 60 4.25 -2.82 -10.21
CA MET A 60 3.24 -1.78 -10.29
C MET A 60 1.97 -2.21 -9.55
N VAL A 61 1.45 -1.32 -8.70
CA VAL A 61 0.19 -1.49 -7.99
C VAL A 61 -0.68 -0.24 -8.21
N ARG A 62 -2.00 -0.44 -8.35
CA ARG A 62 -2.98 0.65 -8.28
C ARG A 62 -3.73 0.58 -6.97
N LYS A 63 -3.85 1.72 -6.30
CA LYS A 63 -4.61 1.87 -5.06
C LYS A 63 -5.73 2.87 -5.28
N VAL A 64 -6.95 2.35 -5.29
CA VAL A 64 -8.16 3.17 -5.35
C VAL A 64 -8.62 3.45 -3.92
N ARG A 65 -8.83 4.72 -3.59
CA ARG A 65 -9.46 5.16 -2.33
C ARG A 65 -10.72 5.93 -2.67
N VAL A 66 -11.82 5.58 -2.00
CA VAL A 66 -13.10 6.28 -2.12
C VAL A 66 -13.36 6.99 -0.81
N PHE A 67 -13.63 8.29 -0.89
CA PHE A 67 -13.96 9.15 0.24
C PHE A 67 -15.35 9.74 0.05
N SER A 68 -16.07 9.90 1.15
CA SER A 68 -17.26 10.75 1.19
C SER A 68 -16.81 12.19 1.43
N ARG A 69 -17.37 13.17 0.69
CA ARG A 69 -17.20 14.60 1.00
C ARG A 69 -17.93 15.01 2.27
N ARG A 70 -18.95 14.23 2.63
CA ARG A 70 -19.80 14.43 3.80
C ARG A 70 -19.36 13.52 4.93
N SER A 71 -19.21 14.09 6.12
CA SER A 71 -18.68 13.36 7.28
C SER A 71 -19.75 12.58 8.05
N GLU A 72 -21.03 12.82 7.78
CA GLU A 72 -22.14 12.15 8.43
C GLU A 72 -22.11 10.64 8.12
N ASP A 73 -22.30 9.82 9.16
CA ASP A 73 -22.15 8.35 9.08
C ASP A 73 -23.01 7.71 7.99
N VAL A 74 -24.19 8.26 7.72
CA VAL A 74 -25.08 7.79 6.65
C VAL A 74 -24.44 7.90 5.26
N TYR A 75 -23.67 8.96 4.98
CA TYR A 75 -22.97 9.14 3.72
C TYR A 75 -21.72 8.26 3.64
N VAL A 76 -20.96 8.18 4.73
CA VAL A 76 -19.76 7.33 4.81
C VAL A 76 -20.13 5.86 4.60
N ASN A 77 -21.18 5.39 5.27
CA ASN A 77 -21.67 4.03 5.11
C ASN A 77 -22.25 3.77 3.72
N ALA A 78 -23.03 4.71 3.16
CA ALA A 78 -23.53 4.58 1.80
C ALA A 78 -22.39 4.48 0.78
N ALA A 79 -21.34 5.30 0.92
CA ALA A 79 -20.17 5.28 0.03
C ALA A 79 -19.40 3.96 0.13
N ARG A 80 -19.23 3.44 1.35
CA ARG A 80 -18.62 2.13 1.60
C ARG A 80 -19.39 1.00 0.90
N VAL A 81 -20.71 0.95 1.10
CA VAL A 81 -21.58 -0.09 0.50
C VAL A 81 -21.55 0.00 -1.03
N ALA A 82 -21.69 1.20 -1.60
CA ALA A 82 -21.63 1.39 -3.04
C ALA A 82 -20.27 0.97 -3.63
N PHE A 83 -19.17 1.27 -2.94
CA PHE A 83 -17.84 0.84 -3.38
C PHE A 83 -17.68 -0.68 -3.29
N GLU A 84 -18.14 -1.33 -2.22
CA GLU A 84 -18.11 -2.79 -2.10
C GLU A 84 -18.92 -3.48 -3.19
N GLU A 85 -20.09 -2.94 -3.54
CA GLU A 85 -20.88 -3.45 -4.68
C GLU A 85 -20.17 -3.24 -6.01
N TYR A 86 -19.56 -2.07 -6.22
CA TYR A 86 -18.77 -1.80 -7.42
C TYR A 86 -17.61 -2.79 -7.55
N MET A 87 -16.88 -3.04 -6.47
CA MET A 87 -15.77 -4.01 -6.43
C MET A 87 -16.26 -5.41 -6.79
N LYS A 88 -17.35 -5.89 -6.17
CA LYS A 88 -17.92 -7.22 -6.47
C LYS A 88 -18.38 -7.38 -7.93
N LYS A 89 -18.88 -6.30 -8.55
CA LYS A 89 -19.39 -6.34 -9.93
C LYS A 89 -18.29 -6.22 -10.98
N ASN A 90 -17.20 -5.51 -10.68
CA ASN A 90 -16.24 -5.07 -11.70
C ASN A 90 -14.79 -5.53 -11.45
N ILE A 91 -14.47 -6.09 -10.28
CA ILE A 91 -13.10 -6.48 -9.92
C ILE A 91 -13.10 -7.92 -9.43
N THR A 92 -12.21 -8.75 -9.99
CA THR A 92 -11.97 -10.12 -9.55
C THR A 92 -11.07 -10.14 -8.31
N THR A 93 -11.28 -11.10 -7.41
CA THR A 93 -10.52 -11.24 -6.16
C THR A 93 -9.02 -11.48 -6.36
N GLU A 94 -8.61 -11.90 -7.57
CA GLU A 94 -7.21 -12.09 -7.97
C GLU A 94 -6.44 -10.76 -8.08
N ASP A 95 -7.14 -9.63 -8.26
CA ASP A 95 -6.55 -8.30 -8.46
C ASP A 95 -6.48 -7.45 -7.17
N THR A 96 -6.89 -7.98 -6.01
CA THR A 96 -7.08 -7.18 -4.78
C THR A 96 -6.37 -7.78 -3.56
N GLU A 97 -5.24 -7.19 -3.14
CA GLU A 97 -4.48 -7.67 -1.97
C GLU A 97 -4.76 -6.91 -0.64
N TYR A 98 -5.42 -5.74 -0.66
CA TYR A 98 -5.44 -4.87 0.53
C TYR A 98 -6.80 -4.23 0.83
N ALA A 99 -7.56 -4.85 1.74
CA ALA A 99 -8.53 -4.13 2.55
C ALA A 99 -7.78 -3.18 3.50
N THR A 100 -8.26 -1.94 3.68
CA THR A 100 -7.72 -1.03 4.69
C THR A 100 -7.88 -1.70 6.06
N PRO A 101 -6.84 -1.81 6.91
CA PRO A 101 -7.00 -2.37 8.24
C PRO A 101 -8.13 -1.63 8.95
N VAL A 102 -9.14 -2.37 9.44
CA VAL A 102 -10.17 -1.81 10.30
C VAL A 102 -9.42 -1.11 11.43
N LYS A 103 -9.69 0.18 11.66
CA LYS A 103 -9.09 0.90 12.78
C LYS A 103 -9.43 0.13 14.04
N SER A 104 -8.46 -0.60 14.59
CA SER A 104 -8.56 -1.15 15.94
C SER A 104 -8.85 0.04 16.84
N THR A 105 -10.01 0.04 17.50
CA THR A 105 -10.28 0.92 18.63
C THR A 105 -9.30 0.50 19.72
N ARG A 106 -8.06 0.98 19.64
CA ARG A 106 -7.09 0.84 20.73
C ARG A 106 -7.72 1.55 21.92
N LYS A 107 -8.35 0.79 22.82
CA LYS A 107 -8.50 1.24 24.20
C LYS A 107 -7.11 1.72 24.61
N ARG A 108 -7.01 2.99 24.95
CA ARG A 108 -5.78 3.66 25.37
C ARG A 108 -5.22 2.87 26.56
N ALA A 109 -4.37 1.88 26.27
CA ALA A 109 -3.67 1.15 27.30
C ALA A 109 -2.80 2.18 28.02
N LYS A 110 -3.06 2.38 29.31
CA LYS A 110 -2.22 3.17 30.20
C LYS A 110 -0.77 2.75 29.98
N ARG A 111 0.00 3.59 29.27
CA ARG A 111 1.45 3.54 29.32
C ARG A 111 1.89 4.38 30.51
N LEU A 112 2.58 3.72 31.43
CA LEU A 112 3.51 4.14 32.49
C LEU A 112 3.32 3.07 33.57
N SER A 113 4.27 2.20 33.91
CA SER A 113 5.70 2.40 34.11
C SER A 113 6.41 1.05 33.97
N HIS A 114 7.58 1.05 33.32
CA HIS A 114 8.77 0.23 33.60
C HIS A 114 9.66 0.31 32.35
N MET A 115 10.49 1.34 32.32
CA MET A 115 11.62 1.38 31.40
C MET A 115 12.75 0.58 32.07
N PRO A 116 13.33 -0.46 31.45
CA PRO A 116 14.55 -1.06 31.96
C PRO A 116 15.68 -0.04 31.78
N THR A 117 16.33 0.34 32.87
CA THR A 117 17.59 1.09 32.81
C THR A 117 18.69 0.15 32.31
N TYR A 118 19.33 0.49 31.20
CA TYR A 118 20.54 -0.20 30.76
C TYR A 118 21.74 0.38 31.54
N PRO A 119 22.64 -0.47 32.07
CA PRO A 119 23.85 0.03 32.71
C PRO A 119 24.75 0.70 31.67
N GLU A 120 25.27 1.88 32.03
CA GLU A 120 26.27 2.59 31.25
C GLU A 120 27.59 1.82 31.21
N GLY A 121 28.22 1.83 30.03
CA GLY A 121 29.67 1.73 29.82
C GLY A 121 30.45 0.68 30.62
N GLY A 122 30.77 -0.44 29.98
CA GLY A 122 31.91 -1.28 30.36
C GLY A 122 33.01 -1.12 29.32
N ASP A 123 34.18 -0.69 29.80
CA ASP A 123 35.40 -0.37 29.05
C ASP A 123 35.95 -1.54 28.21
N VAL A 124 36.71 -1.16 27.17
CA VAL A 124 37.59 -2.03 26.36
C VAL A 124 38.90 -2.35 27.07
#